data_AF-A0A967TTU5-F1
#
_entry.id   AF-A0A967TTU5-F1
#
_cell.length_a   1.000
_cell.length_b   1.000
_cell.length_c   1.000
_cell.angle_alpha   90.00
_cell.angle_beta   90.00
_cell.angle_gamma   90.00
#
_symmetry.space_group_name_H-M   'P 1'
#
loop_
_entity.id
_entity.type
_entity.pdbx_description
1 polymer ?
#
loop_
_entity_poly.entity_id
_entity_poly.type
_entity_poly.pdbx_seq_one_letter_code
_entity_poly.pdbx_strand_id
1 'polypeptide(L)'
;MWNPIMRFVYLLLLVIIMVFGVSFAVENKDPVEFRYFVGSVEVALAWLLVLTLALGALLGMVASLGVVLRLRRELRAQKRRTGEASTSTPREPQATHAAPEATHTEAEATHREEVP
;
A
#
# COMPACT_ATOMS: atom_id res chain seq x y z
N MET A 1 16.27 2.98 1.97
CA MET A 1 17.38 3.67 2.65
C MET A 1 16.77 4.52 3.74
N TRP A 2 16.83 4.10 5.01
CA TRP A 2 16.22 4.86 6.11
C TRP A 2 16.95 6.20 6.23
N ASN A 3 16.23 7.33 6.23
CA ASN A 3 16.86 8.64 6.37
C ASN A 3 17.53 8.73 7.76
N PRO A 4 18.83 9.05 7.85
CA PRO A 4 19.57 9.07 9.11
C PRO A 4 18.95 10.06 10.11
N ILE A 5 18.40 11.17 9.60
CA ILE A 5 17.67 12.17 10.40
C ILE A 5 16.50 11.55 11.16
N MET A 6 15.70 10.69 10.53
CA MET A 6 14.57 10.05 11.21
C MET A 6 15.05 9.11 12.31
N ARG A 7 16.18 8.42 12.09
CA ARG A 7 16.80 7.57 13.12
C ARG A 7 17.27 8.40 14.32
N PHE A 8 17.87 9.57 14.10
CA PHE A 8 18.22 10.49 15.19
C PHE A 8 17.00 11.03 15.93
N VAL A 9 15.92 11.40 15.21
CA VAL A 9 14.67 11.86 15.84
C VAL A 9 14.06 10.77 16.72
N TYR A 10 13.99 9.52 16.24
CA TYR A 10 13.48 8.41 17.04
C TYR A 10 14.37 8.11 18.26
N LEU A 11 15.69 8.20 18.11
CA LEU A 11 16.62 8.04 19.24
C LEU A 11 16.46 9.16 20.28
N LEU A 12 16.36 10.42 19.84
CA LEU A 12 16.15 11.55 20.73
C LEU A 12 14.82 11.40 21.48
N LEU A 13 13.74 11.06 20.77
CA LEU A 13 12.44 10.80 21.36
C LEU A 13 12.50 9.65 22.38
N LEU A 14 13.19 8.56 22.05
CA LEU A 14 13.40 7.44 22.95
C LEU A 14 14.13 7.86 24.23
N VAL A 15 15.21 8.64 24.10
CA VAL A 15 15.96 9.17 25.26
C VAL A 15 15.06 10.05 26.13
N ILE A 16 14.29 10.95 25.52
CA ILE A 16 13.34 11.82 26.24
C ILE A 16 12.34 10.96 27.01
N ILE A 17 11.66 10.01 26.34
CA ILE A 17 10.70 9.11 26.98
C ILE A 17 11.34 8.33 28.12
N MET A 18 12.59 7.87 27.95
CA MET A 18 13.29 7.11 28.97
C MET A 18 13.61 7.95 30.21
N VAL A 19 14.10 9.19 30.01
CA VAL A 19 14.36 10.12 31.11
C VAL A 19 13.05 10.41 31.87
N PHE A 20 11.98 10.75 31.16
CA PHE A 20 10.67 10.98 31.79
C PHE A 20 10.15 9.74 32.50
N GLY A 21 10.26 8.55 31.90
CA GLY A 21 9.81 7.30 32.49
C GLY A 21 10.56 6.94 33.78
N VAL A 22 11.88 7.10 33.79
CA VAL A 22 12.71 6.86 34.98
C VAL A 22 12.41 7.89 36.06
N SER A 23 12.39 9.19 35.73
CA SER A 23 12.04 10.24 36.69
C SER A 23 10.65 10.02 37.29
N PHE A 24 9.68 9.65 36.46
CA PHE A 24 8.32 9.33 36.92
C PHE A 24 8.32 8.14 37.88
N ALA A 25 9.05 7.07 37.56
CA ALA A 25 9.11 5.87 38.42
C ALA A 25 9.79 6.14 39.77
N VAL A 26 10.83 6.96 39.79
CA VAL A 26 11.54 7.33 41.04
C VAL A 26 10.67 8.20 41.93
N GLU A 27 10.01 9.20 41.35
CA GLU A 27 9.17 10.14 42.10
C GLU A 27 7.86 9.49 42.57
N ASN A 28 7.30 8.58 41.78
CA ASN A 28 6.03 7.91 42.05
C ASN A 28 6.24 6.46 42.53
N LYS A 29 7.30 6.22 43.31
CA LYS A 29 7.58 4.93 43.95
C LYS A 29 6.61 4.61 45.08
N ASP A 30 5.98 5.63 45.66
CA ASP A 30 5.06 5.47 46.77
C ASP A 30 3.82 4.71 46.29
N PRO A 31 3.43 3.63 47.00
CA PRO A 31 2.27 2.84 46.61
C PRO A 31 0.99 3.67 46.78
N VAL A 32 0.13 3.61 45.76
CA VAL A 32 -1.19 4.24 45.78
C VAL A 32 -2.24 3.14 45.81
N GLU A 33 -3.29 3.35 46.61
CA GLU A 33 -4.43 2.44 46.64
C GLU A 33 -5.21 2.53 45.33
N PHE A 34 -5.13 1.47 44.52
CA PHE A 34 -5.90 1.30 43.31
C PHE A 34 -7.14 0.46 43.61
N ARG A 35 -8.31 1.12 43.67
CA ARG A 35 -9.60 0.49 43.88
C ARG A 35 -10.21 0.05 42.54
N TYR A 36 -10.34 -1.25 42.34
CA TYR A 36 -11.04 -1.84 41.20
C TYR A 36 -12.44 -2.32 41.61
N PHE A 37 -13.19 -2.90 40.67
CA PHE A 37 -14.63 -3.14 40.81
C PHE A 37 -15.05 -3.94 42.07
N VAL A 38 -14.21 -4.85 42.56
CA VAL A 38 -14.51 -5.73 43.71
C VAL A 38 -13.36 -5.78 44.73
N GLY A 39 -12.48 -4.77 44.78
CA GLY A 39 -11.35 -4.78 45.71
C GLY A 39 -10.41 -3.62 45.54
N SER A 40 -9.31 -3.64 46.30
CA SER A 40 -8.23 -2.67 46.16
C SER A 40 -6.87 -3.34 46.28
N VAL A 41 -5.87 -2.72 45.64
CA VAL A 41 -4.49 -3.16 45.68
C VAL A 41 -3.59 -1.93 45.77
N GLU A 42 -2.52 -2.04 46.55
CA GLU A 42 -1.48 -1.01 46.60
C GLU A 42 -0.49 -1.23 45.45
N VAL A 43 -0.38 -0.25 44.55
CA VAL A 43 0.50 -0.33 43.39
C VAL A 43 1.10 1.04 43.09
N ALA A 44 2.37 1.07 42.71
CA ALA A 44 3.01 2.31 42.25
C ALA A 44 2.38 2.78 40.94
N LEU A 45 2.16 4.09 40.79
CA LEU A 45 1.55 4.68 39.59
C LEU A 45 2.31 4.34 38.31
N ALA A 46 3.63 4.17 38.39
CA ALA A 46 4.47 3.75 37.29
C ALA A 46 4.01 2.43 36.64
N TRP A 47 3.58 1.44 37.44
CA TRP A 47 3.10 0.16 36.91
C TRP A 47 1.79 0.31 36.14
N LEU A 48 0.86 1.10 36.67
CA LEU A 48 -0.41 1.38 35.98
C LEU A 48 -0.17 2.09 34.65
N LEU A 49 0.75 3.05 34.63
CA LEU A 49 1.10 3.77 33.40
C LEU A 49 1.72 2.84 32.35
N VAL A 50 2.68 1.99 32.75
CA VAL A 50 3.31 1.02 31.84
C VAL A 50 2.28 0.02 31.30
N LEU A 51 1.41 -0.50 32.17
CA LEU A 51 0.39 -1.47 31.79
C LEU A 51 -0.62 -0.88 30.79
N THR A 52 -1.14 0.32 31.09
CA THR A 52 -2.11 1.01 30.22
C THR A 52 -1.49 1.40 28.87
N LEU A 53 -0.24 1.85 28.86
CA LEU A 53 0.50 2.14 27.63
C LEU A 53 0.71 0.87 26.80
N ALA A 54 1.10 -0.25 27.41
CA ALA A 54 1.28 -1.53 26.73
C ALA A 54 -0.04 -2.04 26.13
N LEU A 55 -1.14 -1.95 26.88
CA LEU A 55 -2.47 -2.29 26.39
C LEU A 55 -2.87 -1.39 25.22
N GLY A 56 -2.70 -0.07 25.34
CA GLY A 56 -3.00 0.88 24.28
C GLY A 56 -2.19 0.61 23.00
N ALA A 57 -0.90 0.32 23.13
CA ALA A 57 -0.03 -0.04 22.01
C ALA A 57 -0.48 -1.34 21.33
N LEU A 58 -0.84 -2.37 22.12
CA LEU A 58 -1.34 -3.64 21.60
C LEU A 58 -2.65 -3.44 20.82
N LEU A 59 -3.60 -2.69 21.40
CA LEU A 59 -4.86 -2.35 20.74
C LEU A 59 -4.63 -1.54 19.46
N GLY A 60 -3.74 -0.54 19.50
CA GLY A 60 -3.35 0.24 18.34
C GLY A 60 -2.72 -0.60 17.22
N MET A 61 -1.90 -1.59 17.58
CA MET A 61 -1.32 -2.55 16.63
C MET A 61 -2.41 -3.41 15.97
N VAL A 62 -3.35 -3.96 16.75
CA VAL A 62 -4.48 -4.74 16.22
C VAL A 62 -5.35 -3.90 15.30
N ALA A 63 -5.70 -2.67 15.71
CA ALA A 63 -6.47 -1.75 14.89
C ALA A 63 -5.77 -1.42 13.57
N SER A 64 -4.46 -1.15 13.61
CA SER A 64 -3.64 -0.85 12.42
C SER A 64 -3.58 -2.04 11.47
N LEU A 65 -3.53 -3.27 11.99
CA LEU A 65 -3.46 -4.48 11.17
C LEU A 65 -4.69 -4.63 10.27
N GLY A 66 -5.89 -4.32 10.79
CA GLY A 66 -7.12 -4.31 9.99
C GLY A 66 -7.07 -3.32 8.82
N VAL A 67 -6.59 -2.10 9.08
CA VAL A 67 -6.43 -1.05 8.06
C VAL A 67 -5.42 -1.47 6.99
N VAL A 68 -4.27 -2.00 7.40
CA VAL A 68 -3.21 -2.45 6.48
C VAL A 68 -3.69 -3.60 5.60
N LEU A 69 -4.44 -4.57 6.16
CA LEU A 69 -5.00 -5.67 5.39
C LEU A 69 -6.00 -5.20 4.34
N ARG A 70 -6.89 -4.26 4.70
CA ARG A 70 -7.83 -3.64 3.75
C ARG A 70 -7.08 -2.90 2.64
N LEU A 71 -6.11 -2.08 3.00
CA LEU A 71 -5.31 -1.33 2.04
C LEU A 71 -4.54 -2.25 1.08
N ARG A 72 -3.99 -3.36 1.58
CA ARG A 72 -3.34 -4.38 0.74
C ARG A 72 -4.31 -5.06 -0.24
N ARG A 73 -5.56 -5.30 0.15
CA ARG A 73 -6.59 -5.85 -0.76
C ARG A 73 -6.93 -4.86 -1.86
N GLU A 74 -7.12 -3.59 -1.52
CA GLU A 74 -7.40 -2.51 -2.47
C GLU A 74 -6.23 -2.34 -3.47
N LEU A 75 -4.98 -2.34 -2.98
CA LEU A 75 -3.78 -2.31 -3.82
C LEU A 75 -3.72 -3.49 -4.80
N ARG A 76 -4.04 -4.71 -4.35
CA ARG A 76 -4.09 -5.90 -5.23
C ARG A 76 -5.20 -5.80 -6.28
N ALA A 77 -6.37 -5.28 -5.90
CA ALA A 77 -7.50 -5.11 -6.81
C ALA A 77 -7.20 -4.07 -7.90
N GLN A 78 -6.56 -2.95 -7.55
CA GLN A 78 -6.14 -1.93 -8.52
C GLN A 78 -5.07 -2.47 -9.48
N LYS A 79 -4.08 -3.22 -8.97
CA LYS A 79 -2.99 -3.79 -9.79
C LYS A 79 -3.49 -4.77 -10.86
N ARG A 80 -4.62 -5.46 -10.62
CA ARG A 80 -5.28 -6.32 -11.62
C ARG A 80 -5.91 -5.51 -12.76
N ARG A 81 -6.58 -4.40 -12.45
CA ARG A 81 -7.23 -3.53 -13.45
C ARG A 81 -6.24 -2.87 -14.40
N THR A 82 -5.08 -2.45 -13.90
CA THR A 82 -4.02 -1.88 -14.75
C THR A 82 -3.31 -2.96 -15.59
N GLY A 83 -3.23 -4.20 -15.12
CA GLY A 83 -2.63 -5.31 -15.87
C GLY A 83 -3.49 -5.81 -17.05
N GLU A 84 -4.82 -5.82 -16.89
CA GLU A 84 -5.75 -6.25 -17.95
C GLU A 84 -5.82 -5.24 -19.11
N ALA A 85 -5.69 -3.93 -18.83
CA ALA A 85 -5.70 -2.88 -19.84
C ALA A 85 -4.49 -2.89 -20.80
N SER A 86 -3.41 -3.62 -20.48
CA SER A 86 -2.25 -3.77 -21.37
C SER A 86 -2.35 -4.99 -22.31
N THR A 87 -3.40 -5.82 -22.20
CA THR A 87 -3.51 -7.07 -22.98
C THR A 87 -4.57 -7.01 -24.09
N SER A 88 -5.42 -5.98 -24.13
CA SER A 88 -6.29 -5.73 -25.29
C SER A 88 -5.51 -4.99 -26.39
N THR A 89 -4.60 -5.70 -27.06
CA THR A 89 -4.30 -5.41 -28.46
C THR A 89 -5.56 -5.77 -29.24
N PRO A 90 -6.27 -4.83 -29.89
CA PRO A 90 -7.33 -5.18 -30.81
C PRO A 90 -6.70 -5.97 -31.96
N ARG A 91 -6.94 -7.29 -32.01
CA ARG A 91 -6.82 -8.00 -33.28
C ARG A 91 -7.89 -7.40 -34.17
N GLU A 92 -7.42 -6.57 -35.09
CA GLU A 92 -8.15 -6.17 -36.28
C GLU A 92 -8.83 -7.41 -36.88
N PRO A 93 -10.16 -7.39 -37.05
CA PRO A 93 -10.86 -8.51 -37.64
C PRO A 93 -10.39 -8.64 -39.08
N GLN A 94 -9.64 -9.72 -39.36
CA GLN A 94 -9.47 -10.25 -40.71
C GLN A 94 -10.86 -10.66 -41.23
N ALA A 95 -11.61 -9.68 -41.71
CA ALA A 95 -12.67 -9.89 -42.66
C ALA A 95 -11.99 -10.17 -44.00
N THR A 96 -11.91 -11.46 -44.33
CA THR A 96 -12.43 -11.98 -45.59
C THR A 96 -12.82 -10.90 -46.62
N HIS A 97 -11.89 -10.52 -47.48
CA HIS A 97 -12.23 -10.08 -48.82
C HIS A 97 -11.19 -10.61 -49.83
N ALA A 98 -11.61 -11.67 -50.51
CA ALA A 98 -11.25 -12.07 -51.87
C ALA A 98 -9.78 -12.39 -52.23
N ALA A 99 -9.47 -13.69 -52.35
CA ALA A 99 -8.78 -14.21 -53.54
C ALA A 99 -9.86 -14.66 -54.56
N PRO A 100 -9.58 -14.87 -55.87
CA PRO A 100 -8.43 -14.55 -56.73
C PRO A 100 -8.88 -13.82 -58.04
N GLU A 101 -8.00 -13.74 -59.05
CA GLU A 101 -8.29 -13.48 -60.48
C GLU A 101 -8.64 -12.04 -60.93
N ALA A 102 -7.72 -11.41 -61.66
CA ALA A 102 -7.80 -11.29 -63.13
C ALA A 102 -6.78 -10.25 -63.63
N THR A 103 -5.67 -10.78 -64.15
CA THR A 103 -4.75 -10.07 -65.03
C THR A 103 -5.43 -9.86 -66.37
N HIS A 104 -5.95 -8.65 -66.60
CA HIS A 104 -6.46 -8.12 -67.87
C HIS A 104 -6.59 -6.61 -67.59
N THR A 105 -5.93 -5.66 -68.22
CA THR A 105 -5.60 -5.52 -69.64
C THR A 105 -4.55 -4.41 -69.71
N GLU A 106 -3.30 -4.76 -69.95
CA GLU A 106 -2.25 -3.84 -70.40
C GLU A 106 -2.05 -4.12 -71.89
N ALA A 107 -3.00 -3.68 -72.70
CA ALA A 107 -2.97 -3.74 -74.15
C ALA A 107 -3.85 -2.62 -74.72
N GLU A 108 -3.43 -1.36 -74.51
CA GLU A 108 -4.04 -0.23 -75.20
C GLU A 108 -2.99 0.88 -75.42
N ALA A 109 -1.97 0.55 -76.21
CA ALA A 109 -1.05 1.53 -76.78
C ALA A 109 -0.64 1.13 -78.20
N THR A 110 -1.63 0.79 -79.05
CA THR A 110 -1.44 0.81 -80.50
C THR A 110 -2.80 0.90 -81.19
N HIS A 111 -3.31 2.12 -81.33
CA HIS A 111 -4.42 2.39 -82.24
C HIS A 111 -4.02 3.50 -83.22
N ARG A 112 -3.99 3.11 -84.50
CA ARG A 112 -3.94 3.94 -85.73
C ARG A 112 -2.64 4.72 -85.93
N GLU A 113 -1.95 4.61 -87.06
CA GLU A 113 -2.46 4.61 -88.43
C GLU A 113 -1.40 4.00 -89.37
N GLU A 114 -1.84 3.12 -90.27
CA GLU A 114 -1.03 2.68 -91.41
C GLU A 114 -1.87 2.86 -92.69
N VAL A 115 -1.19 3.24 -93.79
CA VAL A 115 -1.53 3.06 -95.22
C VAL A 115 -2.34 4.20 -95.89
N PRO A 116 -2.04 4.62 -97.16
CA PRO A 116 -1.27 3.93 -98.21
C PRO A 116 0.08 4.53 -98.63
#